data_AF-A0A917B705-F1
#
_entry.id   AF-A0A917B705-F1
#
_cell.length_a   1.000
_cell.length_b   1.000
_cell.length_c   1.000
_cell.angle_alpha   90.00
_cell.angle_beta   90.00
_cell.angle_gamma   90.00
#
_symmetry.space_group_name_H-M   'P 1'
#
loop_
_entity.id
_entity.type
_entity.pdbx_description
1 polymer ?
#
loop_
_entity_poly.entity_id
_entity_poly.type
_entity_poly.pdbx_seq_one_letter_code
_entity_poly.pdbx_strand_id
1 'polypeptide(L)' 'MEPGQKLVMRTVDGPFPMETTYRWKAIHENRTQMTLQNKGEPAGFSKVLSPIMAPMMKKANKKDLKEIKKILENSNF' A
#
# COMPACT_ATOMS: atom_id res chain seq x y z
N MET A 1 0.46 -10.78 -14.86
CA MET A 1 -0.12 -9.42 -14.71
C MET A 1 0.40 -8.63 -15.88
N GLU A 2 -0.46 -7.85 -16.50
CA GLU A 2 -0.08 -7.04 -17.66
C GLU A 2 0.80 -5.85 -17.24
N PRO A 3 1.62 -5.31 -18.15
CA PRO A 3 2.34 -4.06 -17.93
C PRO A 3 1.41 -2.94 -17.42
N GLY A 4 1.87 -2.14 -16.46
CA GLY A 4 1.09 -1.04 -15.88
C GLY A 4 0.05 -1.43 -14.82
N GLN A 5 -0.19 -2.72 -14.56
CA GLN A 5 -1.17 -3.18 -13.55
C GLN A 5 -0.56 -3.49 -12.18
N LYS A 6 0.76 -3.37 -12.03
CA LYS A 6 1.47 -3.66 -10.78
C LYS A 6 2.64 -2.72 -10.60
N LEU A 7 2.78 -2.18 -9.39
CA LEU A 7 3.95 -1.44 -8.95
C LEU A 7 4.44 -2.07 -7.65
N VAL A 8 5.73 -2.38 -7.59
CA VAL A 8 6.38 -2.90 -6.38
C VAL A 8 7.40 -1.88 -5.94
N MET A 9 7.26 -1.40 -4.71
CA MET A 9 8.22 -0.55 -4.04
C MET A 9 8.87 -1.35 -2.91
N ARG A 10 10.18 -1.26 -2.78
CA ARG A 10 10.93 -1.91 -1.70
C ARG A 10 11.78 -0.87 -1.00
N THR A 11 11.70 -0.87 0.32
CA THR A 11 12.59 -0.11 1.19
C THR A 11 13.48 -1.12 1.92
N VAL A 12 14.79 -1.02 1.71
CA VAL A 12 15.79 -1.87 2.37
C VAL A 12 16.47 -1.18 3.55
N ASP A 13 16.32 0.15 3.65
CA ASP A 13 16.92 0.97 4.70
C ASP A 13 15.89 1.35 5.78
N GLY A 14 16.35 1.37 7.03
CA GLY A 14 15.53 1.74 8.20
C GLY A 14 15.04 0.53 9.01
N PRO A 15 14.35 0.77 10.14
CA PRO A 15 13.98 -0.29 11.08
C PRO A 15 12.95 -1.30 10.55
N PHE A 16 12.38 -1.05 9.36
CA PHE A 16 11.32 -1.86 8.76
C PHE A 16 11.58 -2.09 7.28
N PRO A 17 12.35 -3.14 6.93
CA PRO A 17 12.37 -3.62 5.55
C PRO A 17 10.93 -3.91 5.11
N MET A 18 10.46 -3.19 4.09
CA MET A 18 9.07 -3.26 3.65
C MET A 18 8.98 -3.30 2.13
N GLU A 19 8.20 -4.24 1.62
CA GLU A 19 7.73 -4.30 0.25
C GLU A 19 6.27 -3.84 0.20
N THR A 20 5.99 -2.82 -0.59
CA THR A 20 4.64 -2.34 -0.89
C THR A 20 4.30 -2.72 -2.32
N THR A 21 3.23 -3.49 -2.50
CA THR A 21 2.72 -3.83 -3.83
C THR A 21 1.39 -3.13 -4.05
N TYR A 22 1.33 -2.30 -5.08
CA TYR A 22 0.09 -1.77 -5.65
C TYR A 22 -0.33 -2.65 -6.83
N ARG A 23 -1.64 -2.93 -6.92
CA ARG A 23 -2.24 -3.61 -8.08
C ARG A 23 -3.46 -2.84 -8.53
N TRP A 24 -3.61 -2.70 -9.84
CA TRP A 24 -4.76 -2.08 -10.47
C TRP A 24 -5.55 -3.11 -11.26
N LYS A 25 -6.87 -3.03 -11.16
CA LYS A 25 -7.80 -3.83 -11.96
C LYS A 25 -8.89 -2.91 -12.51
N ALA A 26 -9.09 -2.92 -13.82
CA ALA A 26 -10.29 -2.32 -14.41
C ALA A 26 -11.51 -3.12 -13.93
N ILE A 27 -12.46 -2.44 -13.30
CA ILE A 27 -13.72 -3.06 -12.84
C ILE A 27 -14.92 -2.62 -13.69
N HIS A 28 -14.83 -1.46 -14.35
CA HIS A 28 -15.76 -0.93 -15.35
C HIS A 28 -14.98 -0.01 -16.31
N GLU A 29 -15.60 0.44 -17.41
CA GLU A 29 -14.97 1.30 -18.43
C GLU A 29 -14.25 2.52 -17.84
N ASN A 30 -14.85 3.16 -16.83
CA ASN A 30 -14.29 4.35 -16.17
C ASN A 30 -14.01 4.16 -14.68
N ARG A 31 -13.78 2.91 -14.23
CA ARG A 31 -13.47 2.63 -12.82
C ARG A 31 -12.34 1.64 -12.67
N THR A 32 -11.38 2.03 -11.85
CA THR A 32 -10.23 1.21 -11.48
C THR A 32 -10.27 0.89 -10.00
N GLN A 33 -10.12 -0.39 -9.66
CA GLN A 33 -9.85 -0.82 -8.30
C GLN A 33 -8.35 -0.89 -8.09
N MET A 34 -7.84 -0.05 -7.18
CA MET A 34 -6.48 -0.13 -6.68
C MET A 34 -6.45 -0.91 -5.36
N THR A 35 -5.54 -1.85 -5.22
CA THR A 35 -5.27 -2.56 -3.97
C THR A 35 -3.82 -2.36 -3.55
N LEU A 36 -3.59 -2.24 -2.25
CA LEU A 36 -2.26 -2.09 -1.65
C LEU A 36 -2.02 -3.23 -0.66
N GLN A 37 -0.85 -3.85 -0.77
CA GLN A 37 -0.38 -4.88 0.14
C GLN A 37 1.02 -4.51 0.62
N ASN A 38 1.21 -4.35 1.92
CA ASN A 38 2.54 -4.30 2.50
C ASN A 38 2.93 -5.69 3.02
N LYS A 39 4.17 -6.06 2.75
CA LYS A 39 4.87 -7.19 3.36
C LYS A 39 6.13 -6.64 3.99
N GLY A 40 6.32 -6.84 5.28
CA GLY A 40 7.51 -6.42 5.97
C GLY A 40 7.67 -7.22 7.25
N GLU A 41 8.91 -7.38 7.68
CA GLU A 41 9.25 -7.98 8.95
C GLU A 41 9.76 -6.87 9.87
N PRO A 42 9.12 -6.65 11.03
CA PRO A 42 9.56 -5.62 11.95
C PRO A 42 10.86 -5.99 12.66
N ALA A 43 11.99 -5.81 11.98
CA ALA A 43 13.31 -5.97 12.54
C ALA A 43 13.65 -4.79 13.47
N GLY A 44 13.25 -4.86 14.75
CA GLY A 44 13.60 -3.83 15.73
C GLY A 44 12.47 -3.42 16.68
N PHE A 45 11.27 -3.98 16.56
CA PHE A 45 10.26 -3.86 17.60
C PHE A 45 10.31 -5.06 18.55
N SER A 46 10.07 -4.83 19.85
CA SER A 46 9.86 -5.93 20.78
C SER A 46 8.66 -6.76 20.31
N LYS A 47 8.75 -8.10 20.40
CA LYS A 47 7.64 -9.02 20.04
C LYS A 47 6.31 -8.65 20.73
N VAL A 48 6.37 -7.91 21.84
CA VAL A 48 5.23 -7.41 22.61
C VAL A 48 4.38 -6.37 21.85
N LEU A 49 4.97 -5.59 20.94
CA LEU A 49 4.23 -4.59 20.14
C LEU A 49 3.67 -5.17 18.82
N SER A 50 4.04 -6.41 18.47
CA SER A 50 3.58 -7.10 17.25
C SER A 50 2.05 -7.16 17.07
N PRO A 51 1.20 -7.41 18.09
CA PRO A 51 -0.25 -7.58 17.87
C PRO A 51 -0.97 -6.29 17.48
N ILE A 52 -0.45 -5.11 17.85
CA ILE A 52 -1.06 -3.82 17.51
C ILE A 52 -0.57 -3.25 16.17
N MET A 53 0.51 -3.79 15.59
CA MET A 53 1.06 -3.26 14.33
C MET A 53 0.18 -3.50 13.13
N ALA A 54 -0.36 -4.72 12.97
CA ALA A 54 -1.23 -5.04 11.85
C ALA A 54 -2.44 -4.08 11.73
N PRO A 55 -3.22 -3.80 12.80
CA PRO A 55 -4.31 -2.83 12.70
C PRO A 55 -3.82 -1.39 12.49
N MET A 56 -2.70 -0.97 13.08
CA MET A 56 -2.13 0.37 12.86
C MET A 56 -1.69 0.57 11.40
N MET A 57 -0.96 -0.39 10.83
CA MET A 57 -0.55 -0.35 9.42
C MET A 57 -1.75 -0.37 8.49
N LYS A 58 -2.75 -1.22 8.77
CA LYS A 58 -4.01 -1.23 8.00
C LYS A 58 -4.71 0.12 8.04
N LYS A 59 -4.68 0.83 9.17
CA LYS A 59 -5.25 2.18 9.30
C LYS A 59 -4.45 3.20 8.48
N ALA A 60 -3.12 3.17 8.56
CA ALA A 60 -2.24 4.03 7.77
C ALA A 60 -2.46 3.83 6.27
N ASN A 61 -2.42 2.58 5.79
CA ASN A 61 -2.65 2.24 4.38
C ASN A 61 -4.01 2.70 3.86
N LYS A 62 -5.06 2.59 4.69
CA LYS A 62 -6.39 3.09 4.33
C LYS A 62 -6.43 4.61 4.18
N LYS A 63 -5.67 5.35 5.01
CA LYS A 63 -5.53 6.80 4.88
C LYS A 63 -4.83 7.13 3.57
N ASP A 64 -3.73 6.45 3.28
CA ASP A 64 -2.93 6.70 2.07
C ASP A 64 -3.73 6.39 0.80
N LEU A 65 -4.48 5.28 0.76
CA LEU A 65 -5.35 4.97 -0.38
C LEU A 65 -6.45 6.02 -0.61
N LYS A 66 -6.98 6.63 0.46
CA LYS A 66 -7.96 7.72 0.33
C LYS A 66 -7.32 8.98 -0.26
N GLU A 67 -6.12 9.34 0.19
CA GLU A 67 -5.40 10.49 -0.37
C GLU A 67 -5.00 10.26 -1.82
N ILE A 68 -4.50 9.06 -2.16
CA ILE A 68 -4.20 8.70 -3.55
C ILE A 68 -5.46 8.79 -4.42
N LYS A 69 -6.59 8.24 -3.97
CA LYS A 69 -7.87 8.36 -4.68
C LYS A 69 -8.23 9.82 -4.92
N LYS A 70 -8.16 10.65 -3.88
CA LYS A 70 -8.45 12.09 -3.97
C LYS A 70 -7.54 12.79 -4.98
N ILE A 71 -6.24 12.53 -4.94
CA ILE A 71 -5.27 13.12 -5.87
C ILE A 71 -5.59 12.70 -7.29
N LEU A 72 -5.75 11.39 -7.55
CA LEU A 72 -5.99 10.87 -8.90
C LEU A 72 -7.32 11.31 -9.49
N GLU A 73 -8.38 11.40 -8.69
CA GLU A 73 -9.70 11.83 -9.16
C GLU A 73 -9.84 13.34 -9.32
N ASN A 74 -8.99 14.12 -8.65
CA ASN A 74 -8.93 15.58 -8.81
C ASN A 74 -7.85 16.04 -9.80
N SER A 75 -6.95 15.15 -10.21
CA SER A 75 -5.96 15.46 -11.23
C SER A 75 -6.68 15.43 -12.58
N ASN A 76 -6.92 16.62 -13.15
CA ASN A 76 -7.40 16.75 -14.52
C ASN A 76 -6.26 16.31 -15.45
N PHE A 77 -6.25 15.04 -15.84
CA PHE A 77 -5.47 14.52 -16.96
C PHE A 77 -6.30 14.55 -18.25
#